data_AF-A0AA39U1Y1-F1
#
_entry.id   AF-A0AA39U1Y1-F1
#
_cell.length_a   1.000
_cell.length_b   1.000
_cell.length_c   1.000
_cell.angle_alpha   90.00
_cell.angle_beta   90.00
_cell.angle_gamma   90.00
#
_symmetry.space_group_name_H-M   'P 1'
#
loop_
_entity.id
_entity.type
_entity.pdbx_description
1 polymer ?
#
loop_
_entity_poly.entity_id
_entity_poly.type
_entity_poly.pdbx_seq_one_letter_code
_entity_poly.pdbx_strand_id
1 'polypeptide(L)'
;MSIYPSLQRLDRAESLPSLFFISRSAWTETCSSRSEVKWFGPAATAPPISTCCTDRTFMDRPSHILDSPLESLGLYGALSSLRDSMDACTTFDAHFPGLSCASLFTTSLSDQIPLSMMQVPEAKRLAYDSAKLARLNTLLQELKAGDHRVLVYFQMTRMMDLMGEYLIYR
;
A
#
# COMPACT_ATOMS: atom_id res chain seq x y z
N MET A 1 -11.56 48.96 -4.84
CA MET A 1 -10.10 48.91 -4.96
C MET A 1 -9.57 47.90 -3.96
N SER A 2 -9.37 46.66 -4.40
CA SER A 2 -8.51 45.68 -3.72
C SER A 2 -7.90 44.84 -4.83
N ILE A 3 -6.67 45.19 -5.21
CA ILE A 3 -5.92 44.60 -6.30
C ILE A 3 -4.87 43.73 -5.63
N TYR A 4 -5.20 42.47 -5.36
CA TYR A 4 -4.21 41.44 -5.17
C TYR A 4 -4.41 40.45 -6.31
N PRO A 5 -3.51 40.38 -7.30
CA PRO A 5 -3.58 39.35 -8.31
C PRO A 5 -3.40 38.02 -7.60
N SER A 6 -4.36 37.11 -7.79
CA SER A 6 -4.29 35.74 -7.29
C SER A 6 -2.94 35.13 -7.67
N LEU A 7 -2.24 34.54 -6.69
CA LEU A 7 -0.95 33.86 -6.83
C LEU A 7 -1.01 32.58 -7.70
N GLN A 8 -1.95 32.48 -8.64
CA GLN A 8 -2.13 31.34 -9.54
C GLN A 8 -1.16 31.35 -10.75
N ARG A 9 -0.39 32.43 -10.93
CA ARG A 9 0.42 32.64 -12.14
C ARG A 9 1.86 32.13 -12.06
N LEU A 10 2.27 31.50 -10.94
CA LEU A 10 3.62 30.94 -10.76
C LEU A 10 3.68 29.41 -10.91
N ASP A 11 2.54 28.73 -11.04
CA ASP A 11 2.49 27.25 -11.06
C ASP A 11 3.07 26.62 -12.34
N ARG A 12 3.17 27.38 -13.44
CA ARG A 12 3.68 26.92 -14.73
C ARG A 12 4.53 28.00 -15.39
N ALA A 13 5.82 27.74 -15.54
CA ALA A 13 6.65 28.44 -16.51
C ALA A 13 6.34 27.90 -17.92
N GLU A 14 6.35 28.76 -18.95
CA GLU A 14 5.81 28.51 -20.31
C GLU A 14 6.46 27.36 -21.11
N SER A 15 7.36 26.58 -20.50
CA SER A 15 8.02 25.42 -21.13
C SER A 15 8.40 24.30 -20.15
N LEU A 16 8.02 24.40 -18.87
CA LEU A 16 8.42 23.46 -17.81
C LEU A 16 7.19 22.82 -17.15
N PRO A 17 7.33 21.59 -16.62
CA PRO A 17 6.27 20.97 -15.84
C PRO A 17 5.95 21.80 -14.59
N SER A 18 4.73 21.65 -14.07
CA SER A 18 4.33 22.37 -12.85
C SER A 18 5.22 21.97 -11.67
N LEU A 19 5.50 22.92 -10.78
CA LEU A 19 6.39 22.70 -9.62
C LEU A 19 5.96 21.51 -8.75
N PHE A 20 4.66 21.23 -8.67
CA PHE A 20 4.14 20.05 -7.95
C PHE A 20 4.63 18.73 -8.56
N PHE A 21 4.76 18.66 -9.90
CA PHE A 21 5.28 17.48 -10.57
C PHE A 21 6.75 17.21 -10.23
N ILE A 22 7.56 18.24 -9.99
CA ILE A 22 8.98 18.09 -9.65
C ILE A 22 9.12 17.40 -8.30
N SER A 23 8.34 17.81 -7.30
CA SER A 23 8.36 17.17 -5.98
C SER A 23 7.92 15.71 -6.06
N ARG A 24 6.90 15.42 -6.88
CA ARG A 24 6.36 14.08 -7.06
C ARG A 24 7.33 13.18 -7.84
N SER A 25 7.96 13.69 -8.91
CA SER A 25 8.93 12.94 -9.69
C SER A 25 10.16 12.62 -8.86
N ALA A 26 10.69 13.61 -8.13
CA ALA A 26 11.83 13.40 -7.21
C ALA A 26 11.50 12.34 -6.14
N TRP A 27 10.27 12.37 -5.59
CA TRP A 27 9.82 11.36 -4.63
C TRP A 27 9.78 9.95 -5.24
N THR A 28 9.19 9.81 -6.43
CA THR A 28 9.09 8.51 -7.13
C THR A 28 10.41 7.96 -7.62
N GLU A 29 11.38 8.83 -7.93
CA GLU A 29 12.73 8.41 -8.34
C GLU A 29 13.56 7.94 -7.13
N THR A 30 13.23 8.44 -5.94
CA THR A 30 13.94 8.07 -4.70
C THR A 30 13.43 6.72 -4.16
N CYS A 31 14.34 5.91 -3.59
CA CYS A 31 13.99 4.65 -2.93
C CYS A 31 13.01 4.80 -1.74
N SER A 32 12.81 6.01 -1.21
CA SER A 32 11.89 6.31 -0.11
C SER A 32 10.41 6.15 -0.47
N SER A 33 10.06 6.22 -1.75
CA SER A 33 8.72 5.87 -2.25
C SER A 33 8.46 4.37 -2.23
N ARG A 34 9.50 3.54 -2.06
CA ARG A 34 9.33 2.08 -2.03
C ARG A 34 8.84 1.66 -0.64
N SER A 35 7.68 1.02 -0.61
CA SER A 35 7.12 0.37 0.58
C SER A 35 8.15 -0.53 1.30
N GLU A 36 8.98 -1.25 0.53
CA GLU A 36 10.05 -2.15 1.02
C GLU A 36 11.11 -1.44 1.86
N VAL A 37 11.23 -0.11 1.79
CA VAL A 37 12.21 0.70 2.55
C VAL A 37 11.60 1.29 3.82
N LYS A 38 10.29 1.07 4.08
CA LYS A 38 9.64 1.49 5.32
C LYS A 38 9.83 0.43 6.41
N TRP A 39 11.05 0.32 6.92
CA TRP A 39 11.44 -0.69 7.92
C TRP A 39 10.98 -0.35 9.35
N PHE A 40 10.49 0.86 9.60
CA PHE A 40 10.09 1.31 10.94
C PHE A 40 8.62 1.00 11.21
N GLY A 41 8.38 0.13 12.19
CA GLY A 41 7.10 -0.05 12.87
C GLY A 41 7.26 0.18 14.38
N PRO A 42 6.27 0.77 15.06
CA PRO A 42 6.32 0.90 16.52
C PRO A 42 6.37 -0.47 17.19
N ALA A 43 7.13 -0.60 18.29
CA ALA A 43 7.28 -1.87 19.01
C ALA A 43 5.96 -2.37 19.64
N ALA A 44 5.04 -1.47 19.92
CA ALA A 44 3.72 -1.77 20.42
C ALA A 44 2.71 -0.76 19.86
N THR A 45 1.54 -1.26 19.48
CA THR A 45 0.39 -0.46 19.08
C THR A 45 -0.77 -0.89 19.97
N ALA A 46 -1.47 0.05 20.58
CA ALA A 46 -2.63 -0.22 21.42
C ALA A 46 -3.89 0.37 20.77
N PRO A 47 -5.05 -0.30 20.86
CA PRO A 47 -6.32 0.31 20.50
C PRO A 47 -6.59 1.52 21.40
N PRO A 48 -7.46 2.46 20.97
CA PRO A 48 -7.91 3.54 21.84
C PRO A 48 -8.56 2.99 23.11
N ILE A 49 -8.44 3.74 24.21
CA ILE A 49 -9.00 3.34 25.51
C ILE A 49 -10.53 3.25 25.39
N SER A 50 -11.09 2.07 25.65
CA SER A 50 -12.52 1.86 25.72
C SER A 50 -13.04 2.02 27.15
N THR A 51 -14.26 2.53 27.28
CA THR A 51 -14.95 2.65 28.58
C THR A 51 -15.87 1.46 28.77
N CYS A 52 -15.81 0.81 29.93
CA CYS A 52 -16.72 -0.29 30.31
C CYS A 52 -17.71 0.18 31.38
N CYS A 53 -19.00 0.15 31.07
CA CYS A 53 -20.08 0.51 31.99
C CYS A 53 -21.19 -0.56 31.95
N THR A 54 -21.97 -0.66 33.02
CA THR A 54 -23.16 -1.54 33.07
C THR A 54 -24.35 -0.96 32.30
N ASP A 55 -24.39 0.36 32.09
CA ASP A 55 -25.44 1.01 31.32
C ASP A 55 -25.25 0.78 29.82
N ARG A 56 -26.24 0.12 29.21
CA ARG A 56 -26.27 -0.20 27.79
C ARG A 56 -26.24 1.06 26.92
N THR A 57 -26.97 2.11 27.30
CA THR A 57 -27.04 3.33 26.49
C THR A 57 -25.71 4.06 26.39
N PHE A 58 -24.87 3.92 27.44
CA PHE A 58 -23.52 4.44 27.45
C PHE A 58 -22.57 3.57 26.63
N MET A 59 -22.72 2.25 26.65
CA MET A 59 -21.95 1.33 25.79
C MET A 59 -22.29 1.45 24.30
N ASP A 60 -23.54 1.81 23.97
CA ASP A 60 -24.00 1.97 22.58
C ASP A 60 -23.52 3.30 21.94
N ARG A 61 -23.17 4.31 22.74
CA ARG A 61 -22.65 5.59 22.21
C ARG A 61 -21.29 5.49 21.51
N PRO A 62 -20.24 4.89 22.10
CA PRO A 62 -18.94 4.79 21.45
C PRO A 62 -18.97 3.89 20.21
N SER A 63 -19.81 2.85 20.15
CA SER A 63 -19.96 2.05 18.93
C SER A 63 -20.48 2.89 17.76
N HIS A 64 -21.50 3.73 17.99
CA HIS A 64 -22.00 4.63 16.94
C HIS A 64 -20.96 5.65 16.44
N ILE A 65 -20.03 6.09 17.31
CA ILE A 65 -18.96 7.01 16.93
C ILE A 65 -17.87 6.28 16.13
N LEU A 66 -17.51 5.05 16.53
CA LEU A 66 -16.50 4.25 15.85
C LEU A 66 -16.98 3.71 14.51
N ASP A 67 -18.26 3.37 14.40
CA ASP A 67 -18.84 2.77 13.20
C ASP A 67 -19.21 3.79 12.12
N SER A 68 -19.21 5.10 12.44
CA SER A 68 -19.58 6.26 11.61
C SER A 68 -19.75 5.94 10.11
N PRO A 69 -20.95 5.51 9.68
CA PRO A 69 -21.11 4.79 8.40
C PRO A 69 -20.87 5.70 7.19
N LEU A 70 -21.14 7.00 7.32
CA LEU A 70 -20.89 7.97 6.25
C LEU A 70 -19.40 8.24 6.05
N GLU A 71 -18.63 8.41 7.12
CA GLU A 71 -17.18 8.63 7.02
C GLU A 71 -16.47 7.38 6.48
N SER A 72 -16.88 6.21 6.97
CA SER A 72 -16.42 4.92 6.46
C SER A 72 -16.74 4.77 4.96
N LEU A 73 -17.96 5.15 4.54
CA LEU A 73 -18.38 5.12 3.15
C LEU A 73 -17.58 6.09 2.27
N GLY A 74 -17.22 7.28 2.75
CA GLY A 74 -16.34 8.21 2.04
C GLY A 74 -14.91 7.69 1.92
N LEU A 75 -14.38 7.07 2.99
CA LEU A 75 -13.01 6.54 3.03
C LEU A 75 -12.86 5.28 2.18
N TYR A 76 -13.70 4.26 2.38
CA TYR A 76 -13.66 2.96 1.70
C TYR A 76 -14.46 2.91 0.41
N GLY A 77 -15.20 3.98 0.08
CA GLY A 77 -16.02 4.07 -1.12
C GLY A 77 -17.30 3.24 -1.04
N ALA A 78 -18.15 3.36 -2.07
CA ALA A 78 -19.39 2.60 -2.12
C ALA A 78 -19.15 1.08 -2.22
N LEU A 79 -20.07 0.32 -1.62
CA LEU A 79 -20.07 -1.15 -1.66
C LEU A 79 -20.10 -1.64 -3.11
N SER A 80 -19.43 -2.76 -3.39
CA SER A 80 -19.34 -3.33 -4.73
C SER A 80 -20.70 -3.53 -5.39
N SER A 81 -21.72 -3.98 -4.63
CA SER A 81 -23.09 -4.16 -5.13
C SER A 81 -23.81 -2.85 -5.50
N LEU A 82 -23.39 -1.73 -4.90
CA LEU A 82 -23.97 -0.41 -5.15
C LEU A 82 -23.26 0.33 -6.28
N ARG A 83 -21.99 -0.01 -6.58
CA ARG A 83 -21.24 0.61 -7.69
C ARG A 83 -21.84 0.33 -9.06
N ASP A 84 -22.50 -0.81 -9.23
CA ASP A 84 -23.13 -1.18 -10.50
C ASP A 84 -24.42 -0.38 -10.76
N SER A 85 -25.01 0.24 -9.73
CA SER A 85 -26.20 1.07 -9.85
C SER A 85 -25.84 2.53 -10.08
N MET A 86 -26.37 3.11 -11.16
CA MET A 86 -26.22 4.53 -11.47
C MET A 86 -26.88 5.41 -10.41
N ASP A 87 -28.04 5.02 -9.89
CA ASP A 87 -28.78 5.78 -8.88
C ASP A 87 -28.01 5.84 -7.54
N ALA A 88 -27.34 4.75 -7.18
CA ALA A 88 -26.50 4.72 -6.00
C ALA A 88 -25.24 5.60 -6.15
N CYS A 89 -24.65 5.65 -7.35
CA CYS A 89 -23.54 6.56 -7.63
C CYS A 89 -23.96 8.04 -7.53
N THR A 90 -25.12 8.40 -8.11
CA THR A 90 -25.61 9.80 -8.04
C THR A 90 -25.96 10.25 -6.63
N THR A 91 -26.51 9.35 -5.80
CA THR A 91 -26.79 9.65 -4.39
C THR A 91 -25.50 9.77 -3.58
N PHE A 92 -24.48 8.95 -3.87
CA PHE A 92 -23.15 9.07 -3.28
C PHE A 92 -22.50 10.42 -3.64
N ASP A 93 -22.51 10.80 -4.92
CA ASP A 93 -21.93 12.07 -5.38
C ASP A 93 -22.64 13.28 -4.75
N ALA A 94 -23.95 13.17 -4.51
CA ALA A 94 -24.71 14.21 -3.80
C ALA A 94 -24.31 14.34 -2.32
N HIS A 95 -23.96 13.24 -1.65
CA HIS A 95 -23.48 13.24 -0.27
C HIS A 95 -22.00 13.65 -0.16
N PHE A 96 -21.17 13.33 -1.16
CA PHE A 96 -19.72 13.58 -1.15
C PHE A 96 -19.26 14.31 -2.43
N PRO A 97 -19.51 15.61 -2.55
CA PRO A 97 -19.13 16.37 -3.75
C PRO A 97 -17.60 16.39 -3.92
N GLY A 98 -17.12 15.93 -5.07
CA GLY A 98 -15.68 15.87 -5.41
C GLY A 98 -15.01 14.53 -5.10
N LEU A 99 -15.73 13.59 -4.48
CA LEU A 99 -15.30 12.20 -4.40
C LEU A 99 -16.01 11.40 -5.49
N SER A 100 -15.27 10.55 -6.19
CA SER A 100 -15.89 9.53 -7.03
C SER A 100 -16.59 8.50 -6.14
N CYS A 101 -17.56 7.76 -6.66
CA CYS A 101 -18.06 6.52 -6.03
C CYS A 101 -16.95 5.50 -5.69
N ALA A 102 -15.71 5.73 -6.18
CA ALA A 102 -14.49 5.11 -5.72
C ALA A 102 -14.04 5.53 -4.30
N SER A 103 -13.25 4.68 -3.66
CA SER A 103 -12.73 4.93 -2.31
C SER A 103 -11.67 6.02 -2.33
N LEU A 104 -11.63 6.87 -1.30
CA LEU A 104 -10.50 7.77 -1.05
C LEU A 104 -9.16 7.02 -0.95
N PHE A 105 -9.15 5.84 -0.32
CA PHE A 105 -7.96 4.99 -0.31
C PHE A 105 -7.55 4.55 -1.71
N THR A 106 -8.50 4.27 -2.60
CA THR A 106 -8.19 3.84 -3.99
C THR A 106 -7.72 4.99 -4.88
N THR A 107 -8.12 6.23 -4.61
CA THR A 107 -7.67 7.41 -5.37
C THR A 107 -6.36 7.98 -4.84
N SER A 108 -6.04 7.74 -3.57
CA SER A 108 -4.77 8.10 -2.96
C SER A 108 -3.61 7.24 -3.44
N LEU A 109 -2.40 7.81 -3.47
CA LEU A 109 -1.19 7.07 -3.79
C LEU A 109 -0.87 6.06 -2.68
N SER A 110 -0.37 4.86 -3.03
CA SER A 110 -0.02 3.82 -2.05
C SER A 110 0.91 4.30 -0.92
N ASP A 111 1.75 5.29 -1.17
CA ASP A 111 2.66 5.88 -0.18
C ASP A 111 1.93 6.73 0.89
N GLN A 112 0.76 7.25 0.55
CA GLN A 112 -0.09 8.05 1.45
C GLN A 112 -1.01 7.19 2.31
N ILE A 113 -1.19 5.92 1.92
CA ILE A 113 -2.04 4.98 2.64
C ILE A 113 -1.26 4.39 3.81
N PRO A 114 -1.88 4.23 5.00
CA PRO A 114 -1.26 3.51 6.10
C PRO A 114 -0.86 2.10 5.66
N LEU A 115 0.42 1.78 5.82
CA LEU A 115 0.92 0.44 5.53
C LEU A 115 0.55 -0.54 6.64
N SER A 116 0.31 -1.79 6.26
CA SER A 116 0.15 -2.88 7.22
C SER A 116 1.41 -2.99 8.08
N MET A 117 1.21 -3.12 9.40
CA MET A 117 2.29 -3.36 10.34
C MET A 117 2.84 -4.80 10.22
N MET A 118 2.09 -5.69 9.56
CA MET A 118 2.53 -7.07 9.35
C MET A 118 3.59 -7.12 8.24
N GLN A 119 4.82 -7.38 8.64
CA GLN A 119 5.93 -7.59 7.71
C GLN A 119 6.06 -9.08 7.40
N VAL A 120 5.82 -9.44 6.14
CA VAL A 120 6.10 -10.79 5.64
C VAL A 120 7.53 -10.80 5.08
N PRO A 121 8.43 -11.66 5.57
CA PRO A 121 9.78 -11.77 5.02
C PRO A 121 9.73 -12.22 3.55
N GLU A 122 10.49 -11.56 2.68
CA GLU A 122 10.63 -12.00 1.30
C GLU A 122 11.36 -13.34 1.20
N ALA A 123 10.92 -14.22 0.29
CA ALA A 123 11.58 -15.49 -0.01
C ALA A 123 13.05 -15.30 -0.46
N LYS A 124 13.38 -14.13 -1.02
CA LYS A 124 14.76 -13.76 -1.43
C LYS A 124 15.72 -13.68 -0.24
N ARG A 125 15.21 -13.46 0.98
CA ARG A 125 16.04 -13.34 2.19
C ARG A 125 16.89 -14.60 2.45
N LEU A 126 16.37 -15.79 2.14
CA LEU A 126 17.10 -17.06 2.26
C LEU A 126 18.35 -17.13 1.37
N ALA A 127 18.27 -16.54 0.17
CA ALA A 127 19.40 -16.46 -0.74
C ALA A 127 20.44 -15.43 -0.27
N TYR A 128 20.00 -14.34 0.36
CA TYR A 128 20.91 -13.32 0.93
C TYR A 128 21.63 -13.82 2.18
N ASP A 129 20.96 -14.60 3.03
CA ASP A 129 21.52 -15.08 4.29
C ASP A 129 22.58 -16.20 4.08
N SER A 130 22.67 -16.81 2.89
CA SER A 130 23.62 -17.88 2.62
C SER A 130 24.44 -17.68 1.33
N ALA A 131 25.77 -17.62 1.48
CA ALA A 131 26.69 -17.41 0.37
C ALA A 131 26.64 -18.52 -0.70
N LYS A 132 26.36 -19.77 -0.30
CA LYS A 132 26.22 -20.90 -1.22
C LYS A 132 24.99 -20.74 -2.12
N LEU A 133 23.84 -20.34 -1.57
CA LEU A 133 22.65 -20.10 -2.37
C LEU A 133 22.78 -18.83 -3.22
N ALA A 134 23.43 -17.78 -2.72
CA ALA A 134 23.71 -16.58 -3.51
C ALA A 134 24.52 -16.90 -4.77
N ARG A 135 25.58 -17.72 -4.64
CA ARG A 135 26.38 -18.14 -5.80
C ARG A 135 25.60 -19.08 -6.72
N LEU A 136 24.88 -20.05 -6.16
CA LEU A 136 24.02 -20.95 -6.93
C LEU A 136 22.96 -20.16 -7.73
N ASN A 137 22.35 -19.14 -7.14
CA ASN A 137 21.37 -18.26 -7.78
C ASN A 137 21.94 -17.58 -9.05
N THR A 138 23.17 -17.08 -8.97
CA THR A 138 23.90 -16.47 -10.10
C THR A 138 24.19 -17.51 -11.19
N LEU A 139 24.68 -18.68 -10.81
CA LEU A 139 24.96 -19.78 -11.76
C LEU A 139 23.69 -20.27 -12.46
N LEU A 140 22.56 -20.33 -11.75
CA LEU A 140 21.27 -20.67 -12.35
C LEU A 140 20.80 -19.62 -13.37
N GLN A 141 21.14 -18.33 -13.22
CA GLN A 141 20.83 -17.30 -14.24
C GLN A 141 21.63 -17.56 -15.52
N GLU A 142 22.93 -17.81 -15.38
CA GLU A 142 23.83 -18.08 -16.51
C GLU A 142 23.43 -19.36 -17.26
N LEU A 143 23.16 -20.45 -16.53
CA LEU A 143 22.77 -21.74 -17.12
C LEU A 143 21.38 -21.71 -17.76
N LYS A 144 20.45 -20.89 -17.23
CA LYS A 144 19.13 -20.66 -17.84
C LYS A 144 19.27 -19.87 -19.15
N ALA A 145 20.20 -18.92 -19.23
CA ALA A 145 20.50 -18.22 -20.49
C ALA A 145 21.10 -19.15 -21.55
N GLY A 146 21.83 -20.20 -21.12
CA GLY A 146 22.37 -21.25 -21.98
C GLY A 146 21.40 -22.41 -22.30
N ASP A 147 20.13 -22.34 -21.88
CA ASP A 147 19.10 -23.38 -22.05
C ASP A 147 19.55 -24.80 -21.58
N HIS A 148 20.34 -24.84 -20.50
CA HIS A 148 20.81 -26.08 -19.91
C HIS A 148 19.91 -26.56 -18.78
N ARG A 149 19.60 -27.86 -18.75
CA ARG A 149 18.89 -28.49 -17.63
C ARG A 149 19.84 -28.76 -16.47
N VAL A 150 19.48 -28.30 -15.28
CA VAL A 150 20.30 -28.43 -14.06
C VAL A 150 19.60 -29.35 -13.07
N LEU A 151 20.37 -30.25 -12.45
CA LEU A 151 19.90 -31.11 -11.37
C LEU A 151 20.61 -30.72 -10.07
N VAL A 152 19.84 -30.50 -9.00
CA VAL A 152 20.36 -30.07 -7.70
C VAL A 152 20.03 -31.13 -6.66
N TYR A 153 21.03 -31.63 -5.96
CA TYR A 153 20.88 -32.60 -4.90
C TYR A 153 21.08 -31.95 -3.53
N PHE A 154 20.14 -32.16 -2.61
CA PHE A 154 20.26 -31.77 -1.21
C PHE A 154 20.15 -33.00 -0.32
N GLN A 155 21.00 -33.08 0.71
CA GLN A 155 20.96 -34.18 1.68
C GLN A 155 19.77 -34.07 2.65
N MET A 156 19.32 -32.85 2.93
CA MET A 156 18.21 -32.59 3.87
C MET A 156 16.93 -32.26 3.09
N THR A 157 15.85 -33.00 3.33
CA THR A 157 14.56 -32.76 2.67
C THR A 157 14.02 -31.35 2.91
N ARG A 158 14.17 -30.81 4.12
CA ARG A 158 13.76 -29.42 4.43
C ARG A 158 14.44 -28.38 3.52
N MET A 159 15.67 -28.63 3.10
CA MET A 159 16.38 -27.74 2.17
C MET A 159 15.80 -27.84 0.75
N MET A 160 15.33 -29.03 0.37
CA MET A 160 14.65 -29.23 -0.90
C MET A 160 13.33 -28.44 -0.94
N ASP A 161 12.56 -28.45 0.14
CA ASP A 161 11.31 -27.71 0.25
C ASP A 161 11.55 -26.18 0.15
N LEU A 162 12.51 -25.66 0.92
CA LEU A 162 12.90 -24.24 0.88
C LEU A 162 13.39 -23.82 -0.51
N MET A 163 14.21 -24.66 -1.17
CA MET A 163 14.68 -24.38 -2.52
C MET A 163 13.53 -24.47 -3.54
N GLY A 164 12.58 -25.37 -3.34
CA GLY A 164 11.37 -25.49 -4.15
C GLY A 164 10.51 -24.22 -4.08
N GLU A 165 10.21 -23.73 -2.89
CA GLU A 165 9.48 -22.47 -2.67
C GLU A 165 10.22 -21.28 -3.29
N TYR A 166 11.55 -21.22 -3.13
CA TYR A 166 12.38 -20.17 -3.73
C TYR A 166 12.32 -20.18 -5.27
N LEU A 167 12.36 -21.35 -5.90
CA LEU A 167 12.26 -21.50 -7.36
C LEU A 167 10.85 -21.21 -7.90
N ILE A 168 9.80 -21.38 -7.10
CA ILE A 168 8.42 -20.98 -7.49
C ILE A 168 8.27 -19.47 -7.46
N TYR A 169 8.84 -18.82 -6.45
CA TYR A 169 8.74 -17.37 -6.27
C TYR A 169 9.54 -16.58 -7.33
N ARG A 170 10.57 -17.19 -7.92
CA ARG A 170 11.53 -16.56 -8.83
C ARG A 170 11.22 -16.85 -10.31
#